data_AF-A0A3B8V5I7-F1
#
_entry.id   AF-A0A3B8V5I7-F1
#
_cell.length_a   1.000
_cell.length_b   1.000
_cell.length_c   1.000
_cell.angle_alpha   90.00
_cell.angle_beta   90.00
_cell.angle_gamma   90.00
#
_symmetry.space_group_name_H-M   'P 1'
#
loop_
_entity.id
_entity.type
_entity.pdbx_description
1 polymer ?
#
loop_
_entity_poly.entity_id
_entity_poly.type
_entity_poly.pdbx_seq_one_letter_code
_entity_poly.pdbx_strand_id
1 'polypeptide(L)' 'MKRTREEKFMLAALRQAKKGLKEGEVPIGAVVVYEDKVVGKGYNRR' A
#
# COMPACT_ATOMS: atom_id res chain seq x y z
N MET A 1 -6.47 17.66 -12.30
CA MET A 1 -7.45 17.08 -11.37
C MET A 1 -6.75 16.62 -10.09
N LYS A 2 -7.37 16.80 -8.93
CA LYS A 2 -6.82 16.37 -7.64
C LYS A 2 -7.19 14.90 -7.42
N ARG A 3 -6.24 14.06 -6.98
CA ARG A 3 -6.51 12.65 -6.66
C ARG A 3 -7.54 12.51 -5.54
N THR A 4 -8.41 11.51 -5.63
CA THR A 4 -9.35 11.17 -4.56
C THR A 4 -8.62 10.69 -3.31
N ARG A 5 -9.36 10.56 -2.20
CA ARG A 5 -8.84 10.03 -0.95
C ARG A 5 -8.38 8.57 -1.12
N GLU A 6 -9.20 7.77 -1.78
CA GLU A 6 -8.97 6.35 -2.05
C GLU A 6 -7.73 6.16 -2.94
N GLU A 7 -7.59 6.96 -3.99
CA GLU A 7 -6.42 6.92 -4.88
C GLU A 7 -5.11 7.19 -4.13
N LYS A 8 -5.11 8.14 -3.18
CA LYS A 8 -3.91 8.44 -2.37
C LYS A 8 -3.48 7.23 -1.54
N PHE A 9 -4.43 6.54 -0.90
CA PHE A 9 -4.14 5.36 -0.08
C PHE A 9 -3.83 4.13 -0.93
N MET A 10 -4.51 3.96 -2.06
CA MET A 10 -4.21 2.88 -3.01
C MET A 10 -2.79 3.00 -3.57
N LEU A 11 -2.33 4.22 -3.87
CA LEU A 11 -0.93 4.46 -4.24
C LEU A 11 0.05 4.06 -3.12
N ALA A 12 -0.33 4.18 -1.84
CA ALA A 12 0.49 3.72 -0.72
C ALA A 12 0.54 2.19 -0.63
N ALA A 13 -0.59 1.50 -0.85
CA ALA A 13 -0.65 0.04 -0.94
C ALA A 13 0.19 -0.50 -2.12
N LEU A 14 0.06 0.11 -3.30
CA LEU A 14 0.86 -0.24 -4.48
C LEU A 14 2.37 -0.06 -4.25
N ARG A 15 2.78 0.93 -3.45
CA ARG A 15 4.21 1.05 -3.06
C ARG A 15 4.69 -0.13 -2.22
N GLN A 16 3.85 -0.70 -1.35
CA GLN A 16 4.20 -1.90 -0.60
C GLN A 16 4.23 -3.13 -1.53
N ALA A 17 3.25 -3.30 -2.42
CA ALA A 17 3.25 -4.39 -3.40
C ALA A 17 4.54 -4.40 -4.25
N LYS A 18 5.00 -3.21 -4.67
CA LYS A 18 6.29 -3.04 -5.38
C LYS A 18 7.52 -3.42 -4.54
N LYS A 19 7.46 -3.35 -3.21
CA LYS A 19 8.53 -3.83 -2.34
C LYS A 19 8.54 -5.35 -2.30
N GLY A 20 7.39 -5.98 -2.08
CA GLY A 20 7.26 -7.44 -2.15
C GLY A 20 7.77 -7.99 -3.48
N LEU A 21 7.39 -7.37 -4.60
CA LEU A 21 7.89 -7.74 -5.92
C LEU A 21 9.43 -7.71 -6.01
N LYS A 22 10.08 -6.70 -5.43
CA LYS A 22 11.55 -6.58 -5.42
C LYS A 22 12.23 -7.62 -4.53
N GLU A 23 11.50 -8.15 -3.56
CA GLU A 23 11.97 -9.19 -2.64
C GLU A 23 11.62 -10.61 -3.12
N GLY A 24 11.01 -10.75 -4.31
CA GLY A 24 10.61 -12.04 -4.87
C GLY A 24 9.28 -12.58 -4.31
N GLU A 25 8.57 -11.78 -3.51
CA GLU A 25 7.27 -12.12 -2.94
C GLU A 25 6.13 -11.89 -3.94
N VAL A 26 4.96 -12.49 -3.65
CA VAL A 26 3.73 -12.19 -4.38
C VAL A 26 3.42 -10.69 -4.23
N PRO A 27 3.18 -9.92 -5.31
CA PRO A 27 3.11 -8.46 -5.27
C PRO A 27 1.77 -7.95 -4.74
N ILE A 28 1.51 -8.18 -3.46
CA ILE A 28 0.33 -7.72 -2.73
C ILE A 28 0.78 -6.72 -1.68
N GLY A 29 0.07 -5.59 -1.59
CA GLY A 29 0.34 -4.55 -0.60
C GLY A 29 -0.95 -4.07 0.03
N ALA A 30 -0.88 -3.69 1.30
CA ALA A 30 -2.03 -3.23 2.08
C ALA A 30 -1.65 -2.02 2.95
N VAL A 31 -2.64 -1.18 3.25
CA VAL A 31 -2.55 -0.10 4.22
C VAL A 31 -3.78 -0.09 5.11
N VAL A 32 -3.58 0.21 6.40
CA VAL A 32 -4.66 0.47 7.36
C VAL A 32 -4.72 1.98 7.57
N VAL A 33 -5.90 2.56 7.41
CA VAL A 33 -6.13 4.00 7.50
C VAL A 33 -7.08 4.28 8.66
N TYR A 34 -6.69 5.18 9.55
CA TYR A 34 -7.50 5.71 10.65
C TYR A 34 -7.36 7.22 10.66
N GLU A 35 -8.47 7.96 10.73
CA GLU A 35 -8.50 9.44 10.72
C GLU A 35 -7.59 10.07 9.63
N ASP A 36 -7.77 9.63 8.39
CA ASP A 36 -7.00 10.10 7.22
C ASP A 36 -5.49 9.89 7.27
N LYS A 37 -5.01 9.05 8.19
CA LYS A 37 -3.60 8.72 8.36
C LYS A 37 -3.40 7.22 8.17
N VAL A 38 -2.31 6.86 7.49
CA VAL A 38 -1.87 5.46 7.40
C VAL A 38 -1.26 5.07 8.74
N VAL A 39 -1.93 4.20 9.48
CA VAL A 39 -1.47 3.66 10.78
C VAL A 39 -0.78 2.30 10.65
N GLY A 40 -0.99 1.61 9.52
CA GLY A 40 -0.33 0.35 9.21
C GLY A 40 -0.06 0.22 7.72
N LYS A 41 1.05 -0.43 7.35
CA LYS A 41 1.39 -0.74 5.95
C LYS A 41 2.16 -2.06 5.90
N GLY A 42 1.91 -2.87 4.88
CA GLY A 42 2.59 -4.15 4.70
C GLY A 42 2.46 -4.67 3.28
N TYR A 43 3.25 -5.69 2.98
CA TYR A 43 3.18 -6.49 1.76
C TYR A 43 3.27 -7.96 2.12
N ASN A 44 2.89 -8.84 1.18
CA ASN A 44 3.01 -10.28 1.38
C ASN A 44 4.45 -10.67 1.73
N ARG A 45 4.61 -11.50 2.74
CA ARG A 45 5.89 -12.08 3.16
C ARG A 45 5.60 -13.51 3.62
N ARG A 46 6.10 -14.50 2.88
CA ARG A 46 5.89 -15.92 3.19
C ARG A 46 7.09 -16.53 3.91
#